data_AF-A0A1M6Q6M3-F1
#
_entry.id   AF-A0A1M6Q6M3-F1
#
_cell.length_a   1.000
_cell.length_b   1.000
_cell.length_c   1.000
_cell.angle_alpha   90.00
_cell.angle_beta   90.00
_cell.angle_gamma   90.00
#
_symmetry.space_group_name_H-M   'P 1'
#
loop_
_entity.id
_entity.type
_entity.pdbx_description
1 polymer ?
#
loop_
_entity_poly.entity_id
_entity_poly.type
_entity_poly.pdbx_seq_one_letter_code
_entity_poly.pdbx_strand_id
1 'polypeptide(L)'
;MNGYEKIVNIDLEIHKVANASDWERYDAALPIISLRLFQKNLGAWGGRETYLGESVDGFIKTNYWFVLESCVEKAKEQIEGIIKNFNLGNFTRLIVGDAVPSENDFKKELEDAESLEWVWVRD
;
A
#
# COMPACT_ATOMS: atom_id res chain seq x y z
N MET A 1 -14.13 27.97 3.02
CA MET A 1 -14.06 26.51 3.22
C MET A 1 -12.60 26.19 3.50
N ASN A 2 -12.26 25.68 4.69
CA ASN A 2 -10.95 25.07 4.88
C ASN A 2 -10.93 23.84 3.98
N GLY A 3 -10.04 23.81 3.00
CA GLY A 3 -9.97 22.71 2.04
C GLY A 3 -9.74 21.39 2.75
N TYR A 4 -10.37 20.33 2.25
CA TYR A 4 -10.05 18.98 2.68
C TYR A 4 -8.57 18.67 2.38
N GLU A 5 -7.99 17.85 3.23
CA GLU A 5 -6.62 17.39 3.05
C GLU A 5 -6.49 16.55 1.77
N LYS A 6 -5.41 16.75 1.00
CA LYS A 6 -5.18 15.97 -0.22
C LYS A 6 -4.75 14.56 0.13
N ILE A 7 -4.93 13.65 -0.82
CA ILE A 7 -4.54 12.24 -0.67
C ILE A 7 -3.33 11.97 -1.53
N VAL A 8 -2.32 11.35 -0.95
CA VAL A 8 -1.09 10.90 -1.60
C VAL A 8 -1.17 9.40 -1.80
N ASN A 9 -0.71 8.91 -2.95
CA ASN A 9 -0.55 7.48 -3.18
C ASN A 9 0.86 7.04 -2.78
N ILE A 10 0.95 5.94 -2.04
CA ILE A 10 2.20 5.24 -1.77
C ILE A 10 2.12 3.86 -2.42
N ASP A 11 3.09 3.55 -3.26
CA ASP A 11 3.14 2.31 -4.02
C ASP A 11 4.29 1.43 -3.51
N LEU A 12 4.01 0.14 -3.31
CA LEU A 12 5.04 -0.86 -2.99
C LEU A 12 5.17 -1.82 -4.16
N GLU A 13 6.28 -1.70 -4.89
CA GLU A 13 6.64 -2.58 -6.00
C GLU A 13 7.52 -3.73 -5.52
N ILE A 14 7.26 -4.94 -6.00
CA ILE A 14 8.17 -6.09 -5.87
C ILE A 14 8.71 -6.50 -7.22
N HIS A 15 10.02 -6.74 -7.26
CA HIS A 15 10.72 -7.22 -8.44
C HIS A 15 10.81 -8.75 -8.51
N LYS A 16 10.70 -9.29 -9.73
CA LYS A 16 10.56 -10.73 -10.05
C LYS A 16 11.74 -11.65 -9.66
N VAL A 17 12.79 -11.13 -9.05
CA VAL A 17 13.91 -11.91 -8.49
C VAL A 17 13.62 -12.42 -7.06
N ALA A 18 12.47 -12.06 -6.47
CA ALA A 18 12.03 -12.63 -5.20
C ALA A 18 11.71 -14.13 -5.37
N ASN A 19 12.25 -14.98 -4.50
CA ASN A 19 11.95 -16.43 -4.50
C ASN A 19 10.58 -16.71 -3.86
N ALA A 20 10.12 -17.96 -3.93
CA ALA A 20 8.82 -18.37 -3.36
C ALA A 20 8.66 -18.04 -1.86
N SER A 21 9.72 -18.12 -1.06
CA SER A 21 9.66 -17.75 0.37
C SER A 21 9.48 -16.25 0.57
N ASP A 22 10.02 -15.42 -0.31
CA ASP A 22 9.86 -13.96 -0.23
C ASP A 22 8.46 -13.52 -0.66
N TRP A 23 7.82 -14.27 -1.57
CA TRP A 23 6.43 -14.04 -1.96
C TRP A 23 5.48 -14.26 -0.78
N GLU A 24 5.60 -15.38 -0.08
CA GLU A 24 4.79 -15.66 1.12
C GLU A 24 4.99 -14.61 2.22
N ARG A 25 6.22 -14.11 2.38
CA ARG A 25 6.54 -13.03 3.32
C ARG A 25 5.93 -11.70 2.92
N TYR A 26 5.94 -11.37 1.63
CA TYR A 26 5.29 -10.17 1.14
C TYR A 26 3.78 -10.22 1.35
N ASP A 27 3.16 -11.34 1.00
CA ASP A 27 1.72 -11.56 1.21
C ASP A 27 1.37 -11.41 2.69
N ALA A 28 2.25 -11.85 3.61
CA ALA A 28 2.09 -11.61 5.04
C ALA A 28 2.33 -10.14 5.47
N ALA A 29 3.20 -9.40 4.77
CA ALA A 29 3.52 -8.01 5.09
C ALA A 29 2.40 -7.03 4.71
N LEU A 30 1.72 -7.24 3.58
CA LEU A 30 0.60 -6.41 3.11
C LEU A 30 -0.52 -6.19 4.15
N PRO A 31 -1.13 -7.23 4.76
CA PRO A 31 -2.18 -7.03 5.76
C PRO A 31 -1.65 -6.33 7.01
N ILE A 32 -0.38 -6.52 7.38
CA ILE A 32 0.24 -5.84 8.52
C ILE A 32 0.40 -4.34 8.22
N ILE A 33 0.84 -3.98 7.00
CA ILE A 33 0.93 -2.58 6.56
C ILE A 33 -0.47 -1.96 6.65
N SER A 34 -1.46 -2.57 6.01
CA SER A 34 -2.83 -2.07 5.98
C SER A 34 -3.41 -1.90 7.39
N LEU A 35 -3.24 -2.90 8.27
CA LEU A 35 -3.68 -2.83 9.66
C LEU A 35 -3.00 -1.69 10.43
N ARG A 36 -1.69 -1.48 10.24
CA ARG A 36 -0.95 -0.42 10.92
C ARG A 36 -1.38 0.97 10.46
N LEU A 37 -1.61 1.16 9.17
CA LEU A 37 -2.12 2.42 8.61
C LEU A 37 -3.53 2.72 9.14
N PHE A 38 -4.39 1.69 9.25
CA PHE A 38 -5.73 1.82 9.85
C PHE A 38 -5.70 2.18 11.32
N GLN A 39 -4.99 1.41 12.14
CA GLN A 39 -4.91 1.64 13.60
C GLN A 39 -4.37 3.02 13.96
N LYS A 40 -3.57 3.63 13.06
CA LYS A 40 -2.98 4.95 13.24
C LYS A 40 -3.76 6.07 12.54
N ASN A 41 -4.87 5.76 11.89
CA ASN A 41 -5.72 6.71 11.17
C ASN A 41 -4.93 7.55 10.15
N LEU A 42 -4.09 6.92 9.34
CA LEU A 42 -3.18 7.59 8.38
C LEU A 42 -3.75 7.68 6.95
N GLY A 43 -4.94 7.15 6.68
CA GLY A 43 -5.57 7.20 5.36
C GLY A 43 -6.50 6.00 5.08
N ALA A 44 -6.79 5.79 3.79
CA ALA A 44 -7.66 4.75 3.24
C ALA A 44 -6.86 3.75 2.40
N TRP A 45 -7.17 2.46 2.49
CA TRP A 45 -6.40 1.39 1.84
C TRP A 45 -7.12 0.82 0.64
N GLY A 46 -6.35 0.55 -0.41
CA GLY A 46 -6.80 -0.18 -1.58
C GLY A 46 -5.64 -0.96 -2.17
N GLY A 47 -5.32 -2.12 -1.57
CA GLY A 47 -4.35 -3.05 -2.13
C GLY A 47 -4.94 -3.72 -3.37
N ARG A 48 -4.96 -3.02 -4.51
CA ARG A 48 -5.16 -3.69 -5.79
C ARG A 48 -3.82 -4.22 -6.24
N GLU A 49 -3.58 -5.50 -6.02
CA GLU A 49 -2.46 -6.18 -6.64
C GLU A 49 -2.61 -6.05 -8.16
N THR A 50 -1.73 -5.24 -8.74
CA THR A 50 -1.73 -5.00 -10.17
C THR A 50 -0.43 -5.54 -10.73
N TYR A 51 -0.55 -6.47 -11.67
CA TYR A 51 0.57 -6.94 -12.46
C TYR A 51 0.87 -5.90 -13.54
N LEU A 52 1.92 -5.11 -13.34
CA LEU A 52 2.39 -4.15 -14.34
C LEU A 52 3.34 -4.86 -15.32
N GLY A 53 2.75 -5.46 -16.34
CA GLY A 53 3.40 -5.89 -17.59
C GLY A 53 4.33 -7.11 -17.52
N GLU A 54 4.41 -7.83 -18.63
CA GLU A 54 5.56 -8.69 -18.96
C GLU A 54 6.69 -7.81 -19.51
N SER A 55 7.57 -7.33 -18.64
CA SER A 55 8.86 -6.82 -19.12
C SER A 55 9.83 -7.98 -19.36
N VAL A 56 10.96 -7.74 -20.03
CA VAL A 56 11.99 -8.75 -20.32
C VAL A 56 12.60 -9.38 -19.05
N ASP A 57 12.51 -8.68 -17.91
CA ASP A 57 12.89 -9.15 -16.56
C ASP A 57 11.68 -9.67 -15.73
N GLY A 58 10.52 -9.66 -16.39
CA GLY A 58 9.23 -10.22 -16.05
C GLY A 58 8.31 -9.35 -15.19
N PHE A 59 7.49 -9.95 -14.31
CA PHE A 59 6.32 -9.33 -13.68
C PHE A 59 6.71 -8.52 -12.44
N ILE A 60 6.19 -7.30 -12.35
CA ILE A 60 6.22 -6.45 -11.15
C ILE A 60 4.86 -6.53 -10.49
N LYS A 61 4.84 -6.86 -9.19
CA LYS A 61 3.64 -6.77 -8.36
C LYS A 61 3.65 -5.42 -7.66
N THR A 62 2.59 -4.64 -7.83
CA THR A 62 2.43 -3.35 -7.16
C THR A 62 1.20 -3.35 -6.28
N ASN A 63 1.33 -2.81 -5.07
CA ASN A 63 0.22 -2.51 -4.16
C ASN A 63 0.19 -1.02 -3.84
N TYR A 64 -1.02 -0.48 -3.65
CA TYR A 64 -1.28 0.94 -3.49
C TYR A 64 -1.88 1.25 -2.12
N TRP A 65 -1.47 2.36 -1.50
CA TRP A 65 -2.06 2.89 -0.27
C TRP A 65 -2.34 4.39 -0.43
N PHE A 66 -3.58 4.80 -0.15
CA PHE A 66 -4.01 6.19 -0.23
C PHE A 66 -3.92 6.83 1.15
N VAL A 67 -2.91 7.66 1.37
CA VAL A 67 -2.64 8.29 2.67
C VAL A 67 -2.97 9.76 2.64
N LEU A 68 -3.33 10.31 3.79
CA LEU A 68 -3.45 11.76 3.94
C LEU A 68 -2.07 12.42 3.72
N GLU A 69 -2.03 13.54 3.00
CA GLU A 69 -0.78 14.24 2.65
C GLU A 69 0.08 14.57 3.88
N SER A 70 -0.52 15.02 4.99
CA SER A 70 0.19 15.30 6.26
C SER A 70 0.71 14.04 6.96
N CYS A 71 0.24 12.86 6.57
CA CYS A 71 0.59 11.58 7.17
C CYS A 71 1.64 10.80 6.36
N VAL A 72 2.09 11.33 5.20
CA VAL A 72 2.99 10.63 4.26
C VAL A 72 4.25 10.08 4.93
N GLU A 73 4.97 10.90 5.71
CA GLU A 73 6.21 10.48 6.37
C GLU A 73 5.95 9.37 7.40
N LYS A 74 4.88 9.49 8.19
CA LYS A 74 4.53 8.46 9.18
C LYS A 74 4.13 7.15 8.51
N ALA A 75 3.36 7.21 7.41
CA ALA A 75 2.96 6.04 6.66
C ALA A 75 4.18 5.34 6.05
N LYS A 76 5.09 6.11 5.46
CA LYS A 76 6.36 5.63 4.93
C LYS A 76 7.20 4.93 6.00
N GLU A 77 7.37 5.54 7.17
CA GLU A 77 8.09 4.93 8.30
C GLU A 77 7.48 3.58 8.73
N GLN A 78 6.14 3.47 8.74
CA GLN A 78 5.48 2.20 9.05
C GLN A 78 5.77 1.13 8.00
N ILE A 79 5.67 1.49 6.71
CA ILE A 79 5.89 0.57 5.59
C ILE A 79 7.36 0.11 5.58
N GLU A 80 8.31 1.03 5.65
CA GLU A 80 9.74 0.73 5.69
C GLU A 80 10.12 -0.16 6.88
N GLY A 81 9.54 0.10 8.06
CA GLY A 81 9.76 -0.72 9.24
C GLY A 81 9.30 -2.17 9.04
N ILE A 82 8.15 -2.39 8.41
CA ILE A 82 7.63 -3.73 8.10
C ILE A 82 8.50 -4.41 7.05
N ILE A 83 8.83 -3.74 5.94
CA ILE A 83 9.73 -4.27 4.90
C ILE A 83 11.06 -4.75 5.49
N LYS A 84 11.65 -3.96 6.38
CA LYS A 84 12.88 -4.31 7.08
C LYS A 84 12.70 -5.55 7.98
N ASN A 85 11.60 -5.62 8.74
CA ASN A 85 11.32 -6.75 9.62
C ASN A 85 11.15 -8.08 8.87
N PHE A 86 10.62 -8.04 7.65
CA PHE A 86 10.47 -9.21 6.78
C PHE A 86 11.70 -9.47 5.89
N ASN A 87 12.74 -8.64 5.99
CA ASN A 87 13.96 -8.71 5.16
C ASN A 87 13.67 -8.65 3.65
N LEU A 88 12.72 -7.80 3.24
CA LEU A 88 12.27 -7.67 1.84
C LEU A 88 12.93 -6.48 1.11
N GLY A 89 13.81 -5.72 1.77
CA GLY A 89 14.35 -4.46 1.24
C GLY A 89 15.12 -4.58 -0.09
N ASN A 90 15.71 -5.73 -0.38
CA ASN A 90 16.42 -5.96 -1.65
C ASN A 90 15.50 -6.18 -2.85
N PHE A 91 14.21 -6.43 -2.61
CA PHE A 91 13.23 -6.79 -3.63
C PHE A 91 12.06 -5.83 -3.69
N THR A 92 11.98 -4.89 -2.74
CA THR A 92 10.88 -3.95 -2.60
C THR A 92 11.35 -2.54 -2.90
N ARG A 93 10.51 -1.80 -3.62
CA ARG A 93 10.70 -0.38 -3.86
C ARG A 93 9.45 0.36 -3.38
N LEU A 94 9.67 1.37 -2.55
CA LEU A 94 8.63 2.29 -2.12
C LEU A 94 8.64 3.52 -3.01
N ILE A 95 7.50 3.85 -3.60
CA ILE A 95 7.32 5.03 -4.44
C ILE A 95 6.22 5.87 -3.81
N VAL A 96 6.41 7.19 -3.79
CA VAL A 96 5.38 8.14 -3.37
C VAL A 96 4.95 8.89 -4.62
N GLY A 97 3.68 8.74 -4.98
CA GLY A 97 3.07 9.39 -6.12
C GLY A 97 2.56 10.79 -5.79
N ASP A 98 2.04 11.46 -6.81
CA ASP A 98 1.46 12.80 -6.66
C ASP A 98 0.19 12.78 -5.81
N ALA A 99 -0.04 13.89 -5.10
CA ALA A 99 -1.28 14.09 -4.38
C ALA A 99 -2.44 14.26 -5.37
N VAL A 100 -3.46 13.41 -5.25
CA VAL A 100 -4.68 13.50 -6.06
C VAL A 100 -5.69 14.44 -5.40
N PRO A 101 -6.45 15.23 -6.19
CA PRO A 101 -7.57 16.01 -5.67
C PRO A 101 -8.58 15.08 -5.00
N SER A 102 -8.89 15.34 -3.73
CA SER A 102 -9.87 14.55 -2.97
C SER A 102 -11.20 15.29 -2.95
N GLU A 103 -12.15 14.87 -3.77
CA GLU A 103 -13.56 15.30 -3.64
C GLU A 103 -14.32 14.45 -2.60
N ASN A 104 -13.80 13.26 -2.29
CA ASN A 104 -14.40 12.32 -1.35
C ASN A 104 -13.69 12.40 0.01
N ASP A 105 -14.46 12.26 1.09
CA ASP A 105 -13.93 11.99 2.43
C ASP A 105 -13.72 10.49 2.57
N PHE A 106 -12.58 10.00 2.10
CA PHE A 106 -12.26 8.57 2.07
C PHE A 106 -12.25 7.94 3.47
N LYS A 107 -11.94 8.74 4.51
CA LYS A 107 -12.01 8.27 5.89
C LYS A 107 -13.46 7.96 6.26
N LYS A 108 -14.37 8.89 5.96
CA LYS A 108 -15.79 8.70 6.20
C LYS A 108 -16.38 7.56 5.36
N GLU A 109 -16.02 7.47 4.09
CA GLU A 109 -16.46 6.37 3.21
C GLU A 109 -16.09 4.99 3.78
N LEU A 110 -14.93 4.89 4.43
CA LEU A 110 -14.49 3.69 5.15
C LEU A 110 -15.19 3.45 6.49
N GLU A 111 -15.44 4.51 7.26
CA GLU A 111 -16.23 4.40 8.50
C GLU A 111 -17.67 3.97 8.20
N ASP A 112 -18.20 4.40 7.05
CA ASP A 112 -19.53 4.05 6.55
C ASP A 112 -19.56 2.67 5.86
N ALA A 113 -18.41 2.13 5.43
CA ALA A 113 -18.31 0.80 4.87
C ALA A 113 -18.42 -0.26 5.99
N GLU A 114 -19.53 -0.99 6.03
CA GLU A 114 -19.82 -2.02 7.05
C GLU A 114 -18.79 -3.18 7.07
N SER A 115 -18.04 -3.37 5.98
CA SER A 115 -17.03 -4.41 5.89
C SER A 115 -15.87 -4.01 4.99
N LEU A 116 -14.65 -4.30 5.45
CA LEU A 116 -13.45 -4.31 4.63
C LEU A 116 -13.26 -5.72 4.05
N GLU A 117 -13.59 -5.89 2.78
CA GLU A 117 -13.28 -7.15 2.09
C GLU A 117 -11.87 -7.13 1.52
N TRP A 118 -11.07 -8.10 1.98
CA TRP A 118 -9.79 -8.45 1.39
C TRP A 118 -10.02 -9.70 0.55
N VAL A 119 -10.19 -9.54 -0.76
CA VAL A 119 -10.34 -10.68 -1.66
C VAL A 119 -8.97 -11.16 -2.10
N TRP A 120 -8.57 -12.33 -1.58
CA TRP A 120 -7.43 -13.07 -2.06
C TRP A 120 -7.87 -13.93 -3.23
N VAL A 121 -7.56 -13.51 -4.46
CA VAL A 121 -7.72 -14.38 -5.62
C VAL A 121 -6.42 -15.14 -5.79
N ARG A 122 -6.44 -16.42 -5.43
CA ARG A 122 -5.34 -17.35 -5.70
C ARG A 122 -5.69 -18.07 -7.01
N ASP A 123 -4.89 -17.85 -8.05
CA ASP A 123 -4.88 -18.75 -9.21
C ASP A 123 -4.15 -20.07 -8.87
#